data_AF-A0A8B7XKP8-F1
#
_entry.id   AF-A0A8B7XKP8-F1
#
_cell.length_a   1.000
_cell.length_b   1.000
_cell.length_c   1.000
_cell.angle_alpha   90.00
_cell.angle_beta   90.00
_cell.angle_gamma   90.00
#
_symmetry.space_group_name_H-M   'P 1'
#
loop_
_entity.id
_entity.type
_entity.pdbx_description
1 polymer ?
#
loop_
_entity_poly.entity_id
_entity_poly.type
_entity_poly.pdbx_seq_one_letter_code
_entity_poly.pdbx_strand_id
1 'polypeptide(L)'
;MSKRPLPWEWVVVTFAVLVSGLVALVLAGGGMKFEPDPDAEVYDSGFASSGKMSFTTPDLDDEDHHSLHMPDQLLCDACQIVAHMLETKFDKMNEKRPSLKKNLYESDILDAVDEVCSDEFSSVGIKEIKGVKRLAGPGLSTKDVPGIMQGGGKWPGRMREVCTQYAGDLEEENIYNAYKEKELQKFLCYDEGRHCAKVAKNKDGKKTKKERKVEL
;
A
#
# COMPACT_ATOMS: atom_id res chain seq x y z
N MET A 1 -54.95 -22.41 -11.53
CA MET A 1 -53.90 -23.16 -12.25
C MET A 1 -52.58 -22.93 -11.53
N SER A 2 -52.17 -23.89 -10.71
CA SER A 2 -51.00 -23.85 -9.84
C SER A 2 -49.83 -24.56 -10.53
N LYS A 3 -48.70 -23.87 -10.75
CA LYS A 3 -47.46 -24.48 -11.26
C LYS A 3 -46.56 -24.82 -10.08
N ARG A 4 -46.31 -26.11 -9.86
CA ARG A 4 -45.36 -26.60 -8.85
C ARG A 4 -43.92 -26.49 -9.39
N PRO A 5 -42.94 -26.04 -8.58
CA PRO A 5 -41.53 -26.07 -8.96
C PRO A 5 -40.94 -27.48 -8.82
N LEU A 6 -40.00 -27.82 -9.70
CA LEU A 6 -39.34 -29.12 -9.77
C LEU A 6 -38.25 -29.27 -8.69
N PRO A 7 -38.00 -30.50 -8.20
CA PRO A 7 -37.02 -30.79 -7.15
C PRO A 7 -35.57 -30.75 -7.64
N TRP A 8 -34.69 -30.32 -6.74
CA TRP A 8 -33.27 -29.96 -6.90
C TRP A 8 -32.30 -31.14 -7.07
N GLU A 9 -32.76 -32.38 -7.06
CA GLU A 9 -31.92 -33.58 -7.15
C GLU A 9 -31.41 -33.86 -8.57
N TRP A 10 -31.97 -33.23 -9.61
CA TRP A 10 -31.61 -33.49 -11.01
C TRP A 10 -30.41 -32.67 -11.54
N VAL A 11 -29.92 -31.67 -10.80
CA VAL A 11 -28.82 -30.79 -11.27
C VAL A 11 -27.44 -31.43 -11.07
N VAL A 12 -27.30 -32.36 -10.13
CA VAL A 12 -25.99 -32.89 -9.70
C VAL A 12 -25.46 -33.97 -10.65
N VAL A 13 -26.34 -34.69 -11.35
CA VAL A 13 -25.97 -35.87 -12.16
C VAL A 13 -25.34 -35.49 -13.50
N THR A 14 -25.59 -34.28 -14.02
CA THR A 14 -25.08 -33.87 -15.35
C THR A 14 -23.66 -33.30 -15.34
N PHE A 15 -23.13 -32.86 -14.19
CA PHE A 15 -21.78 -32.28 -14.12
C PHE A 15 -20.64 -33.31 -14.00
N ALA A 16 -20.95 -34.56 -13.61
CA ALA A 16 -19.93 -35.56 -13.30
C ALA A 16 -19.32 -36.30 -14.52
N VAL A 17 -19.81 -36.09 -15.75
CA VAL A 17 -19.37 -36.88 -16.92
C VAL A 17 -18.31 -36.17 -17.78
N LEU A 18 -18.05 -34.87 -17.59
CA LEU A 18 -17.16 -34.09 -18.48
C LEU A 18 -15.70 -33.92 -18.01
N VAL A 19 -15.30 -34.44 -16.84
CA VAL A 19 -13.96 -34.19 -16.27
C VAL A 19 -12.94 -35.32 -16.55
N SER A 20 -13.35 -36.45 -17.12
CA SER A 20 -12.47 -37.65 -17.24
C SER A 20 -11.69 -37.79 -18.57
N GLY A 21 -11.58 -36.75 -19.39
CA GLY A 21 -11.15 -36.90 -20.80
C GLY A 21 -9.75 -36.38 -21.21
N LEU A 22 -9.01 -35.64 -20.39
CA LEU A 22 -7.84 -34.88 -20.86
C LEU A 22 -6.60 -34.96 -19.97
N VAL A 23 -6.35 -36.11 -19.35
CA VAL A 23 -5.09 -36.39 -18.61
C VAL A 23 -4.42 -37.63 -19.20
N ALA A 24 -3.86 -37.52 -20.41
CA ALA A 24 -2.88 -38.48 -20.94
C ALA A 24 -2.25 -37.99 -22.25
N LEU A 25 -1.26 -37.08 -22.20
CA LEU A 25 -0.15 -37.13 -23.15
C LEU A 25 1.02 -36.26 -22.67
N VAL A 26 2.22 -36.69 -23.07
CA VAL A 26 3.53 -36.03 -22.94
C VAL A 26 4.34 -36.38 -21.69
N LEU A 27 4.82 -37.64 -21.69
CA LEU A 27 6.17 -37.97 -21.23
C LEU A 27 7.09 -38.05 -22.47
N ALA A 28 8.04 -37.13 -22.58
CA ALA A 28 9.26 -37.34 -23.35
C ALA A 28 10.37 -36.49 -22.72
N GLY A 29 11.26 -37.17 -22.00
CA GLY A 29 12.48 -36.59 -21.47
C GLY A 29 13.47 -36.26 -22.59
N GLY A 30 14.11 -35.10 -22.46
CA GLY A 30 15.28 -34.70 -23.22
C GLY A 30 16.12 -33.78 -22.33
N GLY A 31 17.29 -34.26 -21.90
CA GLY A 31 18.25 -33.45 -21.17
C GLY A 31 18.87 -32.41 -22.10
N MET A 32 18.79 -31.14 -21.71
CA MET A 32 19.54 -30.05 -22.33
C MET A 32 20.66 -29.66 -21.37
N LYS A 33 21.91 -29.96 -21.79
CA LYS A 33 23.11 -29.37 -21.20
C LYS A 33 23.05 -27.86 -21.44
N PHE A 34 23.21 -27.10 -20.36
CA PHE A 34 23.35 -25.66 -20.39
C PHE A 34 24.84 -25.36 -20.26
N GLU A 35 25.50 -25.07 -21.38
CA GLU A 35 26.83 -24.44 -21.40
C GLU A 35 26.62 -22.93 -21.40
N PRO A 36 27.22 -22.17 -20.48
CA PRO A 36 27.11 -20.71 -20.46
C PRO A 36 28.08 -20.07 -21.46
N ASP A 37 27.55 -19.40 -22.47
CA ASP A 37 28.30 -18.52 -23.39
C ASP A 37 28.85 -17.28 -22.65
N PRO A 38 30.17 -17.02 -22.66
CA PRO A 38 30.80 -15.91 -21.94
C PRO A 38 31.08 -14.67 -22.83
N ASP A 39 30.14 -14.20 -23.65
CA ASP A 39 30.38 -12.99 -24.47
C ASP A 39 29.11 -12.29 -25.02
N ALA A 40 28.03 -12.22 -24.24
CA ALA A 40 26.88 -11.36 -24.58
C ALA A 40 27.03 -9.94 -24.01
N GLU A 41 27.79 -9.11 -24.70
CA GLU A 41 27.69 -7.66 -24.58
C GLU A 41 26.42 -7.18 -25.29
N VAL A 42 25.47 -6.59 -24.56
CA VAL A 42 24.33 -5.87 -25.15
C VAL A 42 24.29 -4.47 -24.56
N TYR A 43 24.84 -3.52 -25.32
CA TYR A 43 24.58 -2.11 -25.17
C TYR A 43 23.72 -1.60 -26.33
N ASP A 44 22.83 -0.71 -25.91
CA ASP A 44 22.22 0.40 -26.62
C ASP A 44 20.91 0.21 -27.41
N SER A 45 20.18 1.30 -27.21
CA SER A 45 18.79 1.61 -27.22
C SER A 45 18.19 1.82 -28.61
N GLY A 46 17.01 1.24 -28.80
CA GLY A 46 16.12 1.53 -29.92
C GLY A 46 14.70 1.72 -29.41
N PHE A 47 14.43 2.80 -28.65
CA PHE A 47 13.05 3.15 -28.30
C PHE A 47 12.48 4.15 -29.31
N ALA A 48 11.55 3.64 -30.13
CA ALA A 48 10.80 4.41 -31.10
C ALA A 48 9.94 5.50 -30.43
N SER A 49 10.01 6.70 -31.00
CA SER A 49 9.23 7.88 -30.64
C SER A 49 7.72 7.62 -30.71
N SER A 50 7.04 7.66 -29.55
CA SER A 50 5.64 8.06 -29.45
C SER A 50 5.32 8.53 -28.02
N GLY A 51 5.09 9.85 -27.87
CA GLY A 51 4.73 10.51 -26.62
C GLY A 51 5.89 10.71 -25.62
N LYS A 52 6.40 11.94 -25.49
CA LYS A 52 7.38 12.30 -24.44
C LYS A 52 6.69 12.29 -23.07
N MET A 53 6.44 11.11 -22.51
CA MET A 53 6.22 10.99 -21.06
C MET A 53 7.59 11.16 -20.41
N SER A 54 7.88 12.40 -20.00
CA SER A 54 9.10 12.70 -19.23
C SER A 54 9.00 11.98 -17.91
N PHE A 55 9.81 10.93 -17.80
CA PHE A 55 9.77 10.04 -16.70
C PHE A 55 10.98 10.31 -15.81
N THR A 56 10.82 11.19 -14.82
CA THR A 56 11.90 11.48 -13.87
C THR A 56 11.94 10.39 -12.80
N THR A 57 13.09 9.74 -12.66
CA THR A 57 13.39 8.91 -11.49
C THR A 57 13.55 9.82 -10.28
N PRO A 58 12.90 9.53 -9.14
CA PRO A 58 13.02 10.37 -7.95
C PRO A 58 14.48 10.45 -7.50
N ASP A 59 15.03 11.66 -7.51
CA ASP A 59 16.40 11.94 -7.07
C ASP A 59 16.42 11.97 -5.54
N LEU A 60 16.84 10.87 -4.91
CA LEU A 60 16.98 10.79 -3.46
C LEU A 60 18.31 11.43 -3.08
N ASP A 61 18.31 12.36 -2.13
CA ASP A 61 19.54 12.92 -1.58
C ASP A 61 20.29 11.85 -0.78
N ASP A 62 21.61 12.00 -0.66
CA ASP A 62 22.47 11.04 0.05
C ASP A 62 21.99 10.79 1.49
N GLU A 63 21.46 11.81 2.18
CA GLU A 63 20.92 11.68 3.54
C GLU A 63 19.65 10.81 3.57
N ASP A 64 18.71 11.03 2.65
CA ASP A 64 17.52 10.19 2.46
C ASP A 64 17.85 8.76 2.02
N HIS A 65 19.01 8.53 1.39
CA HIS A 65 19.51 7.18 1.07
C HIS A 65 20.09 6.46 2.29
N HIS A 66 20.78 7.19 3.17
CA HIS A 66 21.53 6.60 4.27
C HIS A 66 20.74 6.51 5.58
N SER A 67 19.80 7.42 5.84
CA SER A 67 19.05 7.46 7.09
C SER A 67 18.22 6.18 7.35
N LEU A 68 18.06 5.81 8.61
CA LEU A 68 17.13 4.73 9.02
C LEU A 68 15.74 5.28 9.34
N HIS A 69 15.61 6.60 9.50
CA HIS A 69 14.36 7.25 9.85
C HIS A 69 13.63 7.77 8.61
N MET A 70 12.31 7.93 8.72
CA MET A 70 11.50 8.50 7.66
C MET A 70 11.58 10.03 7.69
N PRO A 71 11.80 10.72 6.54
CA PRO A 71 11.88 12.17 6.52
C PRO A 71 10.51 12.82 6.81
N ASP A 72 10.54 13.97 7.48
CA ASP A 72 9.34 14.69 7.96
C ASP A 72 8.31 14.98 6.86
N GLN A 73 8.79 15.23 5.63
CA GLN A 73 7.94 15.55 4.49
C GLN A 73 7.06 14.38 4.04
N LEU A 74 7.49 13.14 4.34
CA LEU A 74 6.82 11.91 3.94
C LEU A 74 6.02 11.27 5.08
N LEU A 75 6.27 11.66 6.34
CA LEU A 75 5.57 11.12 7.51
C LEU A 75 4.05 11.29 7.42
N CYS A 76 3.56 12.40 6.84
CA CYS A 76 2.13 12.60 6.64
C CYS A 76 1.55 11.57 5.65
N ASP A 77 2.24 11.30 4.54
CA ASP A 77 1.79 10.32 3.56
C ASP A 77 1.87 8.89 4.16
N ALA A 78 2.92 8.59 4.93
CA ALA A 78 3.06 7.30 5.62
C ALA A 78 1.96 7.06 6.65
N CYS A 79 1.60 8.08 7.43
CA CYS A 79 0.48 8.00 8.38
C CYS A 79 -0.82 7.61 7.68
N GLN A 80 -1.10 8.20 6.51
CA GLN A 80 -2.31 7.89 5.75
C GLN A 80 -2.30 6.45 5.22
N ILE A 81 -1.13 5.94 4.80
CA ILE A 81 -0.97 4.54 4.39
C ILE A 81 -1.26 3.60 5.56
N VAL A 82 -0.64 3.84 6.72
CA VAL A 82 -0.82 3.02 7.93
C VAL A 82 -2.27 3.02 8.37
N ALA A 83 -2.91 4.19 8.43
CA ALA A 83 -4.33 4.31 8.76
C ALA A 83 -5.20 3.44 7.84
N HIS A 84 -4.97 3.50 6.54
CA HIS A 84 -5.74 2.71 5.58
C HIS A 84 -5.50 1.19 5.70
N MET A 85 -4.26 0.78 6.00
CA MET A 85 -3.93 -0.63 6.22
C MET A 85 -4.61 -1.18 7.47
N LEU A 86 -4.63 -0.40 8.55
CA LEU A 86 -5.35 -0.72 9.79
C LEU A 86 -6.86 -0.81 9.54
N GLU A 87 -7.47 0.17 8.88
CA GLU A 87 -8.89 0.16 8.50
C GLU A 87 -9.24 -1.12 7.71
N THR A 88 -8.44 -1.43 6.69
CA THR A 88 -8.66 -2.62 5.85
C THR A 88 -8.55 -3.92 6.65
N LYS A 89 -7.66 -3.98 7.64
CA LYS A 89 -7.48 -5.17 8.49
C LYS A 89 -8.60 -5.31 9.50
N PHE A 90 -9.02 -4.22 10.14
CA PHE A 90 -10.20 -4.22 11.01
C PHE A 90 -11.48 -4.58 10.23
N ASP A 91 -11.66 -4.07 9.02
CA ASP A 91 -12.78 -4.43 8.14
C ASP A 91 -12.78 -5.94 7.85
N LYS A 92 -11.64 -6.51 7.43
CA LYS A 92 -11.52 -7.96 7.19
C LYS A 92 -11.80 -8.80 8.44
N MET A 93 -11.36 -8.36 9.61
CA MET A 93 -11.61 -9.06 10.88
C MET A 93 -13.09 -9.02 11.26
N ASN A 94 -13.74 -7.86 11.08
CA ASN A 94 -15.17 -7.68 11.31
C ASN A 94 -16.03 -8.48 10.33
N GLU A 95 -15.62 -8.58 9.07
CA GLU A 95 -16.30 -9.40 8.05
C GLU A 95 -16.24 -10.90 8.36
N LYS A 96 -15.11 -11.38 8.90
CA LYS A 96 -14.97 -12.77 9.36
C LYS A 96 -15.83 -13.09 10.58
N ARG A 97 -16.17 -12.08 11.39
CA ARG A 97 -16.93 -12.24 12.64
C ARG A 97 -18.11 -11.25 12.72
N PRO A 98 -19.13 -11.40 11.85
CA PRO A 98 -20.27 -10.47 11.83
C PRO A 98 -21.12 -10.51 13.11
N SER A 99 -21.00 -11.59 13.90
CA SER A 99 -21.66 -11.76 15.19
C SER A 99 -21.27 -10.72 16.24
N LEU A 100 -20.04 -10.19 16.16
CA LEU A 100 -19.51 -9.23 17.14
C LEU A 100 -19.92 -7.78 16.86
N LYS A 101 -20.60 -7.50 15.74
CA LYS A 101 -21.09 -6.15 15.37
C LYS A 101 -20.04 -5.04 15.55
N LYS A 102 -18.79 -5.28 15.14
CA LYS A 102 -17.65 -4.35 15.30
C LYS A 102 -17.23 -4.08 16.75
N ASN A 103 -17.39 -5.06 17.62
CA ASN A 103 -16.75 -5.11 18.93
C ASN A 103 -15.77 -6.28 18.98
N LEU A 104 -14.58 -6.07 18.42
CA LEU A 104 -13.46 -7.00 18.59
C LEU A 104 -12.97 -6.94 20.05
N TYR A 105 -12.42 -8.06 20.52
CA TYR A 105 -11.77 -8.11 21.82
C TYR A 105 -10.42 -7.37 21.75
N GLU A 106 -9.96 -6.83 22.87
CA GLU A 106 -8.66 -6.17 23.01
C GLU A 106 -7.52 -7.01 22.42
N SER A 107 -7.49 -8.31 22.71
CA SER A 107 -6.50 -9.24 22.15
C SER A 107 -6.52 -9.28 20.63
N ASP A 108 -7.71 -9.28 20.00
CA ASP A 108 -7.82 -9.27 18.54
C ASP A 108 -7.38 -7.92 17.94
N ILE A 109 -7.53 -6.82 18.69
CA ILE A 109 -7.12 -5.48 18.27
C ILE A 109 -5.59 -5.38 18.27
N LEU A 110 -4.95 -5.84 19.34
CA LEU A 110 -3.49 -5.88 19.46
C LEU A 110 -2.88 -6.74 18.34
N ASP A 111 -3.39 -7.96 18.16
CA ASP A 111 -2.93 -8.86 17.10
C ASP A 111 -3.06 -8.22 15.71
N ALA A 112 -4.17 -7.51 15.45
CA ALA A 112 -4.39 -6.86 14.16
C ALA A 112 -3.42 -5.70 13.91
N VAL A 113 -3.15 -4.87 14.91
CA VAL A 113 -2.19 -3.77 14.81
C VAL A 113 -0.77 -4.31 14.61
N ASP A 114 -0.38 -5.32 15.40
CA ASP A 114 0.93 -5.97 15.30
C ASP A 114 1.14 -6.64 13.94
N GLU A 115 0.12 -7.30 13.40
CA GLU A 115 0.18 -7.91 12.07
C GLU A 115 0.37 -6.85 10.98
N VAL A 116 -0.30 -5.70 11.09
CA VAL A 116 -0.13 -4.58 10.13
C VAL A 116 1.27 -4.01 10.23
N CYS A 117 1.77 -3.76 11.44
CA CYS A 117 3.11 -3.19 11.63
C CYS A 117 4.23 -4.18 11.26
N SER A 118 3.99 -5.47 11.40
CA SER A 118 4.93 -6.52 11.01
C SER A 118 4.91 -6.84 9.50
N ASP A 119 3.99 -6.26 8.75
CA ASP A 119 3.86 -6.47 7.30
C ASP A 119 5.14 -6.04 6.54
N GLU A 120 5.29 -6.52 5.32
CA GLU A 120 6.46 -6.25 4.49
C GLU A 120 6.38 -4.90 3.78
N PHE A 121 5.24 -4.19 3.81
CA PHE A 121 5.01 -2.89 3.17
C PHE A 121 5.57 -2.78 1.73
N SER A 122 5.65 -3.91 1.01
CA SER A 122 6.31 -4.02 -0.30
C SER A 122 5.61 -3.22 -1.40
N SER A 123 4.32 -2.92 -1.19
CA SER A 123 3.51 -2.09 -2.07
C SER A 123 3.71 -0.58 -1.88
N VAL A 124 4.54 -0.19 -0.90
CA VAL A 124 4.87 1.22 -0.62
C VAL A 124 6.17 1.60 -1.31
N GLY A 125 6.19 2.77 -1.93
CA GLY A 125 7.39 3.31 -2.56
C GLY A 125 7.32 4.82 -2.73
N ILE A 126 8.43 5.40 -3.18
CA ILE A 126 8.51 6.84 -3.46
C ILE A 126 8.18 7.11 -4.91
N LYS A 127 7.42 8.19 -5.12
CA LYS A 127 7.08 8.72 -6.42
C LYS A 127 7.34 10.21 -6.46
N GLU A 128 7.79 10.71 -7.60
CA GLU A 128 7.85 12.14 -7.85
C GLU A 128 6.57 12.61 -8.55
N ILE A 129 5.85 13.55 -7.94
CA ILE A 129 4.68 14.19 -8.55
C ILE A 129 4.93 15.70 -8.60
N LYS A 130 4.98 16.26 -9.80
CA LYS A 130 5.19 17.70 -10.04
C LYS A 130 6.48 18.24 -9.37
N GLY A 131 7.56 17.45 -9.39
CA GLY A 131 8.85 17.82 -8.78
C GLY A 131 8.89 17.71 -7.25
N VAL A 132 7.89 17.07 -6.62
CA VAL A 132 7.85 16.83 -5.18
C VAL A 132 7.81 15.33 -4.91
N LYS A 133 8.72 14.85 -4.06
CA LYS A 133 8.77 13.47 -3.57
C LYS A 133 7.56 13.21 -2.68
N ARG A 134 6.78 12.16 -2.97
CA ARG A 134 5.61 11.73 -2.18
C ARG A 134 5.64 10.21 -2.03
N LEU A 135 5.12 9.70 -0.93
CA LEU A 135 4.91 8.26 -0.80
C LEU A 135 3.67 7.84 -1.58
N ALA A 136 3.81 6.77 -2.35
CA ALA A 136 2.73 6.07 -3.01
C ALA A 136 2.53 4.72 -2.31
N GLY A 137 1.28 4.39 -2.02
CA GLY A 137 0.92 3.16 -1.31
C GLY A 137 -0.60 2.97 -1.24
N PRO A 138 -1.06 1.90 -0.57
CA PRO A 138 -2.47 1.66 -0.30
C PRO A 138 -3.13 2.88 0.37
N GLY A 139 -4.35 3.22 -0.04
CA GLY A 139 -5.12 4.31 0.57
C GLY A 139 -4.78 5.73 0.10
N LEU A 140 -3.74 5.92 -0.72
CA LEU A 140 -3.38 7.24 -1.26
C LEU A 140 -3.73 7.36 -2.74
N SER A 141 -4.30 8.51 -3.11
CA SER A 141 -4.52 8.90 -4.52
C SER A 141 -3.23 9.06 -5.32
N THR A 142 -2.07 9.16 -4.65
CA THR A 142 -0.73 9.14 -5.24
C THR A 142 -0.44 7.85 -6.03
N LYS A 143 -1.11 6.75 -5.68
CA LYS A 143 -0.95 5.46 -6.35
C LYS A 143 -1.41 5.49 -7.80
N ASP A 144 -2.53 6.17 -8.09
CA ASP A 144 -3.18 6.19 -9.41
C ASP A 144 -2.53 7.17 -10.40
N VAL A 145 -1.67 8.06 -9.92
CA VAL A 145 -0.94 9.00 -10.79
C VAL A 145 0.07 8.21 -11.64
N PRO A 146 0.20 8.41 -12.96
CA PRO A 146 1.28 7.77 -13.73
C PRO A 146 2.66 8.32 -13.31
N GLY A 147 3.63 7.44 -13.06
CA GLY A 147 5.00 7.80 -12.63
C GLY A 147 5.74 6.65 -11.91
N ILE A 148 7.08 6.75 -11.73
CA ILE A 148 7.99 5.60 -11.43
C ILE A 148 7.93 5.61 -9.94
N MET A 149 7.46 4.49 -9.44
CA MET A 149 7.54 4.23 -8.04
C MET A 149 8.85 3.50 -7.81
N GLN A 150 9.74 4.12 -7.06
CA GLN A 150 10.90 3.43 -6.51
C GLN A 150 10.45 2.75 -5.21
N GLY A 151 10.05 1.49 -5.33
CA GLY A 151 9.72 0.62 -4.19
C GLY A 151 10.96 -0.10 -3.64
N GLY A 152 10.80 -0.75 -2.48
CA GLY A 152 11.84 -1.58 -1.87
C GLY A 152 12.95 -0.81 -1.14
N GLY A 153 14.08 -1.48 -0.90
CA GLY A 153 15.20 -0.92 -0.14
C GLY A 153 14.86 -0.70 1.33
N LYS A 154 15.11 0.51 1.85
CA LYS A 154 14.84 0.86 3.26
C LYS A 154 13.40 1.30 3.53
N TRP A 155 12.59 1.55 2.50
CA TRP A 155 11.23 2.08 2.64
C TRP A 155 10.31 1.18 3.47
N PRO A 156 10.27 -0.15 3.23
CA PRO A 156 9.56 -1.08 4.11
C PRO A 156 9.94 -0.99 5.59
N GLY A 157 11.25 -0.97 5.88
CA GLY A 157 11.75 -0.87 7.25
C GLY A 157 11.37 0.44 7.92
N ARG A 158 11.42 1.55 7.18
CA ARG A 158 10.97 2.87 7.65
C ARG A 158 9.47 2.90 7.93
N MET A 159 8.65 2.26 7.08
CA MET A 159 7.20 2.17 7.30
C MET A 159 6.85 1.36 8.55
N ARG A 160 7.55 0.24 8.77
CA ARG A 160 7.41 -0.58 9.97
C ARG A 160 7.70 0.22 11.23
N GLU A 161 8.83 0.92 11.26
CA GLU A 161 9.23 1.77 12.39
C GLU A 161 8.17 2.84 12.70
N VAL A 162 7.64 3.49 11.66
CA VAL A 162 6.56 4.48 11.82
C VAL A 162 5.27 3.84 12.37
N CYS A 163 4.91 2.64 11.91
CA CYS A 163 3.75 1.92 12.40
C CYS A 163 3.90 1.55 13.88
N THR A 164 5.04 0.99 14.26
CA THR A 164 5.32 0.60 15.66
C THR A 164 5.37 1.82 16.59
N GLN A 165 5.87 2.96 16.11
CA GLN A 165 5.80 4.22 16.85
C GLN A 165 4.37 4.66 17.07
N TYR A 166 3.50 4.60 16.05
CA TYR A 166 2.09 4.96 16.24
C TYR A 166 1.35 4.01 17.19
N ALA A 167 1.60 2.70 17.10
CA ALA A 167 1.02 1.73 18.04
C ALA A 167 1.41 2.06 19.49
N GLY A 168 2.70 2.32 19.74
CA GLY A 168 3.18 2.68 21.07
C GLY A 168 2.72 4.05 21.59
N ASP A 169 2.52 5.03 20.69
CA ASP A 169 2.14 6.41 21.08
C ASP A 169 0.64 6.59 21.35
N LEU A 170 -0.21 5.86 20.62
CA LEU A 170 -1.67 6.12 20.59
C LEU A 170 -2.49 5.12 21.38
N GLU A 171 -1.91 3.99 21.80
CA GLU A 171 -2.60 2.87 22.43
C GLU A 171 -3.64 2.24 21.49
N GLU A 172 -3.56 0.93 21.31
CA GLU A 172 -4.25 0.21 20.24
C GLU A 172 -5.77 0.24 20.40
N GLU A 173 -6.28 0.34 21.62
CA GLU A 173 -7.70 0.50 21.91
C GLU A 173 -8.26 1.82 21.36
N ASN A 174 -7.51 2.93 21.50
CA ASN A 174 -7.94 4.23 21.01
C ASN A 174 -7.96 4.26 19.48
N ILE A 175 -6.97 3.60 18.85
CA ILE A 175 -6.93 3.38 17.40
C ILE A 175 -8.21 2.65 16.94
N TYR A 176 -8.62 1.59 17.64
CA TYR A 176 -9.84 0.86 17.28
C TYR A 176 -11.12 1.68 17.53
N ASN A 177 -11.18 2.47 18.59
CA ASN A 177 -12.32 3.35 18.85
C ASN A 177 -12.47 4.42 17.75
N ALA A 178 -11.37 5.03 17.31
CA ALA A 178 -11.36 5.96 16.18
C ALA A 178 -11.81 5.28 14.87
N TYR A 179 -11.47 4.00 14.67
CA TYR A 179 -11.99 3.19 13.56
C TYR A 179 -13.52 3.00 13.64
N LYS A 180 -14.09 2.73 14.83
CA LYS A 180 -15.56 2.60 14.99
C LYS A 180 -16.29 3.88 14.58
N GLU A 181 -15.68 5.03 14.87
CA GLU A 181 -16.20 6.35 14.53
C GLU A 181 -15.94 6.74 13.06
N LYS A 182 -15.20 5.92 12.31
CA LYS A 182 -14.73 6.19 10.94
C LYS A 182 -13.88 7.46 10.83
N GLU A 183 -13.17 7.80 11.90
CA GLU A 183 -12.29 8.96 11.97
C GLU A 183 -10.82 8.58 12.19
N LEU A 184 -10.47 7.31 11.93
CA LEU A 184 -9.14 6.75 12.17
C LEU A 184 -8.03 7.57 11.49
N GLN A 185 -8.21 7.94 10.22
CA GLN A 185 -7.23 8.77 9.51
C GLN A 185 -7.07 10.17 10.13
N LYS A 186 -8.14 10.76 10.67
CA LYS A 186 -8.09 12.06 11.34
C LYS A 186 -7.33 11.96 12.66
N PHE A 187 -7.67 10.96 13.46
CA PHE A 187 -7.07 10.67 14.75
C PHE A 187 -5.55 10.39 14.63
N LEU A 188 -5.16 9.52 13.70
CA LEU A 188 -3.74 9.19 13.49
C LEU A 188 -2.93 10.38 12.96
N CYS A 189 -3.48 11.10 11.97
CA CYS A 189 -2.65 11.97 11.13
C CYS A 189 -2.85 13.48 11.37
N TYR A 190 -4.05 13.90 11.76
CA TYR A 190 -4.47 15.30 11.78
C TYR A 190 -4.66 15.90 13.18
N ASP A 191 -4.60 15.09 14.24
CA ASP A 191 -4.65 15.57 15.61
C ASP A 191 -3.49 16.52 15.96
N GLU A 192 -3.67 17.29 17.03
CA GLU A 192 -2.70 18.30 17.45
C GLU A 192 -1.32 17.69 17.71
N GLY A 193 -0.30 18.22 17.05
CA GLY A 193 1.08 17.71 17.15
C GLY A 193 1.45 16.61 16.15
N ARG A 194 0.51 16.08 15.37
CA ARG A 194 0.76 15.04 14.36
C ARG A 194 1.33 15.60 13.04
N HIS A 195 1.89 14.70 12.24
CA HIS A 195 2.69 15.03 11.06
C HIS A 195 1.92 15.78 9.97
N CYS A 196 0.64 15.47 9.73
CA CYS A 196 -0.15 16.21 8.73
C CYS A 196 -0.60 17.59 9.20
N ALA A 197 -0.85 17.76 10.51
CA ALA A 197 -1.20 19.06 11.09
C ALA A 197 -0.04 20.07 11.00
N LYS A 198 1.21 19.60 11.16
CA LYS A 198 2.42 20.41 10.99
C LYS A 198 2.61 20.89 9.54
N VAL A 199 2.32 20.03 8.56
CA VAL A 199 2.40 20.37 7.14
C VAL A 199 1.37 21.43 6.75
N ALA A 200 0.17 21.41 7.33
CA ALA A 200 -0.83 22.46 7.13
C ALA A 200 -0.33 23.83 7.62
N LYS A 201 0.17 23.91 8.87
CA LYS A 201 0.69 25.16 9.44
C LYS A 201 1.89 25.74 8.67
N ASN A 202 2.76 24.90 8.12
CA ASN A 202 3.89 25.35 7.30
C ASN A 202 3.47 25.91 5.93
N LYS A 203 2.35 25.46 5.36
CA LYS A 203 1.82 26.01 4.09
C LYS A 203 1.23 27.40 4.27
N ASP A 204 0.57 27.65 5.41
CA ASP A 204 -0.01 28.96 5.72
C ASP A 204 1.09 30.00 5.99
N GLY A 205 2.17 29.63 6.69
CA GLY A 205 3.32 30.52 6.90
C GLY A 205 4.11 30.87 5.63
N LYS A 206 4.10 30.00 4.61
CA LYS A 206 4.81 30.24 3.33
C LYS A 206 4.02 31.13 2.36
N LYS A 207 2.69 31.17 2.44
CA LYS A 207 1.87 32.12 1.67
C LYS A 207 2.13 33.57 2.11
N THR A 208 2.15 33.83 3.41
CA THR A 208 2.32 35.21 3.94
C THR A 208 3.70 35.81 3.66
N LYS A 209 4.75 34.98 3.47
CA LYS A 209 6.12 35.47 3.22
C LYS A 209 6.43 35.73 1.74
N LYS A 210 5.65 35.16 0.80
CA LYS A 210 5.85 35.37 -0.65
C LYS A 210 5.19 36.66 -1.16
N GLU A 211 4.15 37.16 -0.47
CA GLU A 211 3.48 38.42 -0.83
C GLU A 211 4.20 39.68 -0.33
N ARG A 212 5.20 39.57 0.55
CA ARG A 212 6.01 40.73 1.04
C ARG A 212 7.34 40.93 0.30
N LYS A 213 7.59 40.25 -0.81
CA LYS A 213 8.85 40.39 -1.58
C LYS A 213 8.62 40.62 -3.08
N VAL A 214 7.65 41.48 -3.40
CA VAL A 214 7.50 42.11 -4.71
C VAL A 214 7.17 43.59 -4.49
N GLU A 215 8.17 44.35 -4.02
CA GLU A 215 8.26 45.79 -4.25
C GLU A 215 9.71 46.21 -4.00
N LEU A 216 10.46 46.37 -5.10
CA LEU A 216 11.67 47.17 -5.25
C LEU A 216 11.82 47.47 -6.74
#